data_AF-A0A535JZG3-F1
#
_entry.id   AF-A0A535JZG3-F1
#
_cell.length_a   1.000
_cell.length_b   1.000
_cell.length_c   1.000
_cell.angle_alpha   90.00
_cell.angle_beta   90.00
_cell.angle_gamma   90.00
#
_symmetry.space_group_name_H-M   'P 1'
#
loop_
_entity.id
_entity.type
_entity.pdbx_description
1 polymer ?
#
loop_
_entity_poly.entity_id
_entity_poly.type
_entity_poly.pdbx_seq_one_letter_code
_entity_poly.pdbx_strand_id
1 'polypeptide(L)'
;AAYKYSNTGYLLLGAVIEKASGRDYYDYVTEAVLQHAGIAGGFLPNTEDERSLRGYALGYRPDGSTNWKILPARGTPAGGAYASAPDLLAFHRALVNGLLVRPDTLRKLVLQPAPAGKSALPITSAVFAGDEVGASAVFGMSDTGFTVIVLANITGQAQPVADRILKLLP
;
A
#
# COMPACT_ATOMS: atom_id res chain seq x y z
N ALA A 1 1.98 3.46 27.35
CA ALA A 1 2.18 4.38 26.20
C ALA A 1 1.19 4.02 25.10
N ALA A 2 0.56 5.00 24.45
CA ALA A 2 -0.33 4.76 23.32
C ALA A 2 0.44 4.84 21.99
N TYR A 3 0.08 4.01 21.02
CA TYR A 3 0.70 4.04 19.69
C TYR A 3 0.35 5.31 18.93
N LYS A 4 1.33 5.83 18.19
CA LYS A 4 1.14 6.94 17.26
C LYS A 4 1.69 6.54 15.89
N TYR A 5 0.85 6.70 14.87
CA TYR A 5 1.25 6.50 13.48
C TYR A 5 2.28 7.57 13.09
N SER A 6 3.30 7.20 12.30
CA SER A 6 4.35 8.12 11.86
C SER A 6 4.90 7.72 10.50
N ASN A 7 4.68 8.58 9.49
CA ASN A 7 5.31 8.44 8.18
C ASN A 7 6.84 8.49 8.27
N THR A 8 7.39 9.31 9.18
CA THR A 8 8.84 9.36 9.43
C THR A 8 9.40 8.01 9.88
N GLY A 9 8.60 7.22 10.61
CA GLY A 9 8.98 5.85 10.98
C GLY A 9 9.18 4.95 9.76
N TYR A 10 8.32 5.08 8.74
CA TYR A 10 8.46 4.34 7.48
C TYR A 10 9.64 4.84 6.65
N LEU A 11 9.92 6.15 6.63
CA LEU A 11 11.12 6.68 5.99
C LEU A 11 12.40 6.09 6.62
N LEU A 12 12.45 6.00 7.96
CA LEU A 12 13.55 5.36 8.66
C LEU A 12 13.67 3.87 8.30
N LEU A 13 12.55 3.14 8.18
CA LEU A 13 12.56 1.75 7.72
C LEU A 13 13.13 1.62 6.29
N GLY A 14 12.85 2.58 5.40
CA GLY A 14 13.49 2.65 4.10
C GLY A 14 15.02 2.72 4.20
N ALA A 15 15.54 3.64 5.01
CA ALA A 15 16.99 3.75 5.23
C ALA A 15 17.60 2.48 5.88
N VAL A 16 16.85 1.78 6.74
CA VAL A 16 17.28 0.49 7.29
C VAL A 16 17.38 -0.56 6.18
N ILE A 17 16.42 -0.62 5.26
CA ILE A 17 16.46 -1.53 4.11
C ILE A 17 17.70 -1.24 3.25
N GLU A 18 17.98 0.02 2.95
CA GLU A 18 19.17 0.40 2.19
C GLU A 18 20.45 -0.03 2.90
N LYS A 19 20.55 0.27 4.20
CA LYS A 19 21.73 -0.06 4.98
C LYS A 19 21.96 -1.57 5.10
N ALA A 20 20.88 -2.34 5.27
CA ALA A 20 20.95 -3.79 5.45
C ALA A 20 21.21 -4.54 4.14
N SER A 21 20.66 -4.04 3.02
CA SER A 21 20.82 -4.65 1.70
C SER A 21 22.08 -4.18 0.95
N GLY A 22 22.61 -2.99 1.28
CA GLY A 22 23.66 -2.34 0.51
C GLY A 22 23.18 -1.81 -0.85
N ARG A 23 21.86 -1.69 -1.05
CA ARG A 23 21.23 -1.29 -2.31
C ARG A 23 20.35 -0.06 -2.09
N ASP A 24 20.11 0.71 -3.16
CA ASP A 24 19.09 1.77 -3.16
C ASP A 24 17.72 1.18 -2.82
N TYR A 25 16.92 1.90 -2.04
CA TYR A 25 15.63 1.42 -1.55
C TYR A 25 14.71 1.02 -2.71
N TYR A 26 14.64 1.84 -3.75
CA TYR A 26 13.73 1.64 -4.85
C TYR A 26 14.15 0.45 -5.71
N ASP A 27 15.44 0.29 -5.96
CA ASP A 27 15.97 -0.87 -6.70
C ASP A 27 15.78 -2.17 -5.92
N TYR A 28 16.00 -2.14 -4.60
CA TYR A 28 15.77 -3.30 -3.75
C TYR A 28 14.30 -3.70 -3.74
N VAL A 29 13.38 -2.76 -3.48
CA VAL A 29 11.95 -3.07 -3.41
C VAL A 29 11.41 -3.49 -4.77
N THR A 30 11.85 -2.86 -5.85
CA THR A 30 11.42 -3.23 -7.20
C THR A 30 11.78 -4.67 -7.52
N GLU A 31 13.02 -5.09 -7.30
CA GLU A 31 13.45 -6.45 -7.63
C GLU A 31 12.98 -7.49 -6.62
N ALA A 32 13.23 -7.26 -5.32
CA ALA A 32 13.01 -8.24 -4.27
C ALA A 32 11.54 -8.40 -3.87
N VAL A 33 10.70 -7.40 -4.20
CA VAL A 33 9.28 -7.41 -3.82
C VAL A 33 8.38 -7.32 -5.04
N LEU A 34 8.47 -6.24 -5.82
CA LEU A 34 7.47 -5.96 -6.85
C LEU A 34 7.56 -6.94 -8.01
N GLN A 35 8.73 -7.07 -8.63
CA GLN A 35 8.96 -8.03 -9.71
C GLN A 35 8.77 -9.47 -9.25
N HIS A 36 9.24 -9.79 -8.04
CA HIS A 36 9.07 -11.13 -7.49
C HIS A 36 7.59 -11.51 -7.27
N ALA A 37 6.75 -10.53 -6.92
CA ALA A 37 5.31 -10.71 -6.79
C ALA A 37 4.54 -10.54 -8.12
N GLY A 38 5.21 -10.23 -9.23
CA GLY A 38 4.58 -9.96 -10.52
C GLY A 38 3.79 -8.65 -10.58
N ILE A 39 4.21 -7.64 -9.81
CA ILE A 39 3.60 -6.31 -9.74
C ILE A 39 4.22 -5.40 -10.80
N ALA A 40 3.37 -4.79 -11.63
CA ALA A 40 3.79 -3.83 -12.66
C ALA A 40 3.94 -2.40 -12.13
N GLY A 41 3.27 -2.11 -11.00
CA GLY A 41 3.36 -0.84 -10.29
C GLY A 41 4.71 -0.61 -9.59
N GLY A 42 4.82 0.50 -8.85
CA GLY A 42 5.99 0.78 -8.04
C GLY A 42 6.19 2.25 -7.67
N PHE A 43 7.41 2.58 -7.26
CA PHE A 43 7.81 3.94 -6.90
C PHE A 43 8.31 4.66 -8.12
N LEU A 44 7.41 5.38 -8.74
CA LEU A 44 7.70 5.88 -10.06
C LEU A 44 7.90 7.40 -10.07
N PRO A 45 8.77 7.94 -10.95
CA PRO A 45 8.90 9.39 -11.09
C PRO A 45 7.59 10.02 -11.55
N ASN A 46 7.28 11.19 -10.99
CA ASN A 46 6.12 12.01 -11.34
C ASN A 46 6.51 13.06 -12.38
N THR A 47 6.72 12.60 -13.62
CA THR A 47 7.02 13.45 -14.79
C THR A 47 5.90 13.39 -15.82
N GLU A 48 5.78 14.39 -16.69
CA GLU A 48 4.72 14.45 -17.72
C GLU A 48 4.78 13.28 -18.70
N ASP A 49 5.99 12.84 -19.06
CA ASP A 49 6.20 11.66 -19.91
C ASP A 49 5.65 10.41 -19.23
N GLU A 50 5.98 10.23 -17.95
CA GLU A 50 5.55 9.08 -17.17
C GLU A 50 4.03 9.07 -16.93
N ARG A 51 3.42 10.24 -16.74
CA ARG A 51 1.96 10.38 -16.67
C ARG A 51 1.30 9.87 -17.95
N SER A 52 1.87 10.18 -19.10
CA SER A 52 1.28 9.90 -20.41
C SER A 52 1.42 8.44 -20.83
N LEU A 53 2.48 7.76 -20.39
CA LEU A 53 2.81 6.38 -20.81
C LEU A 53 2.11 5.29 -19.98
N ARG A 54 1.76 5.58 -18.72
CA ARG A 54 1.40 4.52 -17.75
C ARG A 54 -0.09 4.25 -17.61
N GLY A 55 -0.94 5.16 -18.04
CA GLY A 55 -2.40 4.99 -17.95
C GLY A 55 -2.95 4.91 -16.51
N TYR A 56 -2.22 5.40 -15.50
CA TYR A 56 -2.76 5.53 -14.14
C TYR A 56 -3.81 6.64 -14.07
N ALA A 57 -4.82 6.44 -13.22
CA ALA A 57 -5.87 7.43 -13.01
C ALA A 57 -5.31 8.73 -12.43
N LEU A 58 -5.80 9.87 -12.93
CA LEU A 58 -5.55 11.16 -12.31
C LEU A 58 -6.35 11.27 -11.02
N GLY A 59 -5.70 11.72 -9.95
CA GLY A 59 -6.37 12.06 -8.71
C GLY A 59 -7.02 13.44 -8.78
N TYR A 60 -8.15 13.61 -8.10
CA TYR A 60 -8.95 14.83 -8.13
C TYR A 60 -9.15 15.45 -6.75
N ARG A 61 -8.94 16.76 -6.68
CA ARG A 61 -9.21 17.58 -5.50
C ARG A 61 -10.71 17.91 -5.40
N PRO A 62 -11.20 18.34 -4.22
CA PRO A 62 -12.62 18.72 -4.06
C PRO A 62 -13.10 19.83 -4.99
N ASP A 63 -12.19 20.67 -5.48
CA ASP A 63 -12.44 21.75 -6.45
C ASP A 63 -12.51 21.26 -7.92
N GLY A 64 -12.38 19.95 -8.16
CA GLY A 64 -12.38 19.34 -9.49
C GLY A 64 -11.04 19.42 -10.24
N SER A 65 -10.03 20.07 -9.67
CA SER A 65 -8.69 20.10 -10.27
C SER A 65 -7.92 18.81 -10.00
N THR A 66 -6.97 18.48 -10.88
CA THR A 66 -6.12 17.30 -10.71
C THR A 66 -5.08 17.51 -9.61
N ASN A 67 -4.76 16.49 -8.82
CA ASN A 67 -3.70 16.54 -7.81
C ASN A 67 -2.28 16.53 -8.39
N TRP A 68 -2.12 16.28 -9.68
CA TRP A 68 -0.83 16.03 -10.33
C TRP A 68 0.25 17.07 -10.00
N LYS A 69 -0.08 18.36 -10.04
CA LYS A 69 0.89 19.46 -9.80
C LYS A 69 1.42 19.55 -8.37
N ILE A 70 0.80 18.85 -7.42
CA ILE A 70 1.18 18.87 -6.00
C ILE A 70 1.75 17.53 -5.53
N LEU A 71 1.83 16.53 -6.41
CA LEU A 71 2.49 15.28 -6.07
C LEU A 71 4.00 15.51 -5.90
N PRO A 72 4.67 14.78 -4.99
CA PRO A 72 6.12 14.84 -4.86
C PRO A 72 6.79 14.33 -6.15
N ALA A 73 8.10 14.53 -6.31
CA ALA A 73 8.81 14.02 -7.49
C ALA A 73 8.74 12.48 -7.65
N ARG A 74 8.57 11.77 -6.53
CA ARG A 74 8.46 10.31 -6.45
C ARG A 74 7.81 9.93 -5.11
N GLY A 75 7.17 8.77 -5.05
CA GLY A 75 6.79 8.14 -3.77
C GLY A 75 8.01 7.84 -2.89
N THR A 76 7.76 7.54 -1.62
CA THR A 76 8.77 7.27 -0.60
C THR A 76 8.42 5.97 0.14
N PRO A 77 9.29 5.43 1.01
CA PRO A 77 8.94 4.29 1.85
C PRO A 77 7.64 4.43 2.67
N ALA A 78 7.16 5.67 2.87
CA ALA A 78 5.93 5.95 3.61
C ALA A 78 4.65 6.01 2.74
N GLY A 79 4.74 5.99 1.41
CA GLY A 79 3.58 6.13 0.52
C GLY A 79 3.90 6.60 -0.89
N GLY A 80 2.88 6.80 -1.73
CA GLY A 80 3.04 7.25 -3.11
C GLY A 80 3.55 6.21 -4.12
N ALA A 81 3.44 4.91 -3.80
CA ALA A 81 3.63 3.86 -4.80
C ALA A 81 2.37 3.71 -5.65
N TYR A 82 2.56 3.49 -6.95
CA TYR A 82 1.48 3.19 -7.89
C TYR A 82 1.21 1.70 -7.93
N ALA A 83 -0.06 1.30 -7.91
CA ALA A 83 -0.48 -0.08 -8.07
C ALA A 83 -1.91 -0.13 -8.61
N SER A 84 -2.20 -1.17 -9.39
CA SER A 84 -3.56 -1.54 -9.78
C SER A 84 -4.18 -2.50 -8.76
N ALA A 85 -5.51 -2.72 -8.83
CA ALA A 85 -6.14 -3.75 -8.01
C ALA A 85 -5.60 -5.17 -8.29
N PRO A 86 -5.34 -5.58 -9.54
CA PRO A 86 -4.62 -6.82 -9.83
C PRO A 86 -3.22 -6.91 -9.19
N ASP A 87 -2.45 -5.82 -9.17
CA ASP A 87 -1.13 -5.80 -8.51
C ASP A 87 -1.24 -6.07 -7.01
N LEU A 88 -2.19 -5.42 -6.32
CA LEU A 88 -2.40 -5.62 -4.89
C LEU A 88 -2.89 -7.04 -4.58
N LEU A 89 -3.67 -7.65 -5.47
CA LEU A 89 -4.05 -9.06 -5.35
C LEU A 89 -2.86 -10.00 -5.58
N ALA A 90 -1.97 -9.68 -6.54
CA ALA A 90 -0.74 -10.44 -6.77
C ALA A 90 0.19 -10.35 -5.56
N PHE A 91 0.33 -9.16 -4.97
CA PHE A 91 1.06 -8.94 -3.72
C PHE A 91 0.51 -9.81 -2.58
N HIS A 92 -0.82 -9.82 -2.40
CA HIS A 92 -1.46 -10.68 -1.40
C HIS A 92 -1.08 -12.16 -1.59
N ARG A 93 -1.25 -12.67 -2.82
CA ARG A 93 -0.95 -14.07 -3.16
C ARG A 93 0.53 -14.40 -2.92
N ALA A 94 1.44 -13.49 -3.27
CA ALA A 94 2.87 -13.65 -3.04
C ALA A 94 3.23 -13.70 -1.54
N LEU A 95 2.55 -12.91 -0.70
CA LEU A 95 2.73 -12.96 0.75
C LEU A 95 2.24 -14.30 1.33
N VAL A 96 0.98 -14.69 1.08
CA VAL A 96 0.38 -15.86 1.74
C VAL A 96 0.94 -17.19 1.25
N ASN A 97 1.43 -17.24 0.02
CA ASN A 97 2.10 -18.43 -0.52
C ASN A 97 3.59 -18.51 -0.14
N GLY A 98 4.08 -17.57 0.66
CA GLY A 98 5.45 -17.57 1.17
C GLY A 98 6.52 -17.19 0.14
N LEU A 99 6.12 -16.56 -0.96
CA LEU A 99 7.01 -16.13 -2.04
C LEU A 99 7.89 -14.95 -1.61
N LEU A 100 7.30 -13.97 -0.90
CA LEU A 100 8.03 -12.78 -0.44
C LEU A 100 8.71 -12.97 0.92
N VAL A 101 8.07 -13.72 1.82
CA VAL A 101 8.58 -13.96 3.16
C VAL A 101 8.23 -15.38 3.57
N ARG A 102 9.07 -16.02 4.41
CA ARG A 102 8.77 -17.33 4.97
C ARG A 102 7.44 -17.30 5.75
N PRO A 103 6.65 -18.39 5.77
CA PRO A 103 5.40 -18.46 6.53
C PRO A 103 5.55 -18.05 8.00
N ASP A 104 6.66 -18.40 8.65
CA ASP A 104 6.92 -17.99 10.05
C ASP A 104 7.18 -16.50 10.20
N THR A 105 7.80 -15.85 9.20
CA THR A 105 7.96 -14.40 9.17
C THR A 105 6.61 -13.73 8.94
N LEU A 106 5.80 -14.26 8.02
CA LEU A 106 4.44 -13.78 7.79
C LEU A 106 3.63 -13.87 9.09
N ARG A 107 3.66 -14.99 9.80
CA ARG A 107 3.01 -15.15 11.11
C ARG A 107 3.45 -14.09 12.11
N LYS A 108 4.73 -13.73 12.18
CA LYS A 108 5.19 -12.64 13.07
C LYS A 108 4.62 -11.27 12.69
N LEU A 109 4.37 -11.04 11.40
CA LEU A 109 3.69 -9.85 10.89
C LEU A 109 2.19 -9.88 11.22
N VAL A 110 1.55 -11.07 11.27
CA VAL A 110 0.12 -11.26 11.63
C VAL A 110 -0.16 -11.36 13.13
N LEU A 111 0.83 -11.63 13.96
CA LEU A 111 0.58 -11.95 15.37
C LEU A 111 0.80 -10.75 16.31
N GLN A 112 1.02 -9.55 15.79
CA GLN A 112 1.08 -8.36 16.64
C GLN A 112 -0.34 -7.89 16.97
N PRO A 113 -0.79 -8.01 18.24
CA PRO A 113 -2.02 -7.35 18.65
C PRO A 113 -1.83 -5.86 18.39
N ALA A 114 -2.86 -5.24 17.85
CA ALA A 114 -2.77 -3.82 17.57
C ALA A 114 -2.68 -3.07 18.87
N PRO A 115 -2.08 -1.88 18.82
CA PRO A 115 -2.04 -1.01 19.95
C PRO A 115 -3.42 -0.81 20.59
N ALA A 116 -3.47 -0.67 21.92
CA ALA A 116 -4.69 -0.33 22.62
C ALA A 116 -5.41 0.87 21.95
N GLY A 117 -6.67 0.68 21.58
CA GLY A 117 -7.46 1.65 20.81
C GLY A 117 -7.39 1.49 19.29
N LYS A 118 -6.69 0.48 18.77
CA LYS A 118 -6.68 0.06 17.35
C LYS A 118 -7.00 -1.43 17.28
N SER A 119 -7.77 -1.85 16.27
CA SER A 119 -8.10 -3.28 16.08
C SER A 119 -6.85 -4.06 15.73
N ALA A 120 -6.61 -5.19 16.40
CA ALA A 120 -5.49 -6.09 16.13
C ALA A 120 -5.39 -6.30 14.64
N LEU A 121 -4.24 -5.98 14.04
CA LEU A 121 -3.94 -6.30 12.65
C LEU A 121 -3.12 -7.59 12.61
N PRO A 122 -3.76 -8.77 12.73
CA PRO A 122 -3.28 -9.85 11.92
C PRO A 122 -3.37 -9.42 10.47
N ILE A 123 -2.62 -10.09 9.60
CA ILE A 123 -2.86 -10.09 8.16
C ILE A 123 -4.27 -10.65 7.83
N THR A 124 -5.17 -10.72 8.81
CA THR A 124 -6.60 -11.04 8.71
C THR A 124 -7.53 -9.98 9.33
N SER A 125 -7.07 -8.76 9.60
CA SER A 125 -7.97 -7.59 9.74
C SER A 125 -7.50 -6.41 8.90
N ALA A 126 -6.76 -6.75 7.85
CA ALA A 126 -6.04 -5.85 6.97
C ALA A 126 -6.99 -4.81 6.37
N VAL A 127 -6.70 -3.55 6.64
CA VAL A 127 -6.99 -2.44 5.74
C VAL A 127 -5.74 -1.58 5.75
N PHE A 128 -4.91 -1.71 4.72
CA PHE A 128 -3.96 -0.67 4.37
C PHE A 128 -4.77 0.43 3.72
N ALA A 129 -5.07 1.47 4.50
CA ALA A 129 -5.67 2.68 4.01
C ALA A 129 -4.57 3.68 3.63
N GLY A 130 -4.56 4.09 2.38
CA GLY A 130 -3.82 5.25 1.91
C GLY A 130 -4.80 6.38 1.68
N ASP A 131 -4.51 7.57 2.20
CA ASP A 131 -5.26 8.78 1.86
C ASP A 131 -4.27 9.89 1.56
N GLU A 132 -4.28 10.33 0.31
CA GLU A 132 -3.49 11.43 -0.20
C GLU A 132 -4.43 12.43 -0.86
N VAL A 133 -3.97 13.66 -1.10
CA VAL A 133 -4.80 14.63 -1.80
C VAL A 133 -5.10 14.10 -3.20
N GLY A 134 -6.37 13.82 -3.46
CA GLY A 134 -6.87 13.28 -4.73
C GLY A 134 -6.77 11.78 -4.91
N ALA A 135 -6.40 10.99 -3.91
CA ALA A 135 -6.45 9.54 -4.02
C ALA A 135 -6.71 8.89 -2.67
N SER A 136 -7.51 7.84 -2.66
CA SER A 136 -7.63 6.96 -1.51
C SER A 136 -7.62 5.50 -1.93
N ALA A 137 -7.06 4.65 -1.09
CA ALA A 137 -6.96 3.21 -1.33
C ALA A 137 -7.28 2.45 -0.06
N VAL A 138 -7.93 1.31 -0.20
CA VAL A 138 -8.06 0.28 0.82
C VAL A 138 -7.61 -1.04 0.22
N PHE A 139 -6.67 -1.69 0.89
CA PHE A 139 -6.30 -3.07 0.63
C PHE A 139 -6.48 -3.89 1.90
N GLY A 140 -7.42 -4.82 1.86
CA GLY A 140 -7.80 -5.58 3.02
C GLY A 140 -8.00 -7.06 2.79
N MET A 141 -7.89 -7.79 3.90
CA MET A 141 -7.93 -9.26 3.96
C MET A 141 -8.75 -9.65 5.17
N SER A 142 -9.76 -10.51 4.95
CA SER A 142 -10.56 -11.06 6.05
C SER A 142 -9.92 -12.34 6.60
N ASP A 143 -10.27 -12.68 7.84
CA ASP A 143 -10.01 -13.98 8.46
C ASP A 143 -10.73 -15.14 7.75
N THR A 144 -11.82 -14.84 7.05
CA THR A 144 -12.55 -15.77 6.18
C THR A 144 -11.91 -15.96 4.79
N GLY A 145 -10.76 -15.34 4.52
CA GLY A 145 -9.95 -15.58 3.32
C GLY A 145 -10.29 -14.70 2.11
N PHE A 146 -11.14 -13.69 2.27
CA PHE A 146 -11.43 -12.73 1.20
C PHE A 146 -10.38 -11.63 1.14
N THR A 147 -10.16 -11.10 -0.08
CA THR A 147 -9.36 -9.89 -0.32
C THR A 147 -10.27 -8.80 -0.85
N VAL A 148 -10.28 -7.65 -0.18
CA VAL A 148 -11.03 -6.46 -0.58
C VAL A 148 -10.05 -5.38 -1.01
N ILE A 149 -10.14 -4.94 -2.26
CA ILE A 149 -9.31 -3.87 -2.79
C ILE A 149 -10.23 -2.79 -3.36
N VAL A 150 -10.11 -1.58 -2.84
CA VAL A 150 -10.84 -0.41 -3.33
C VAL A 150 -9.83 0.70 -3.64
N LEU A 151 -9.85 1.21 -4.86
CA LEU A 151 -9.05 2.34 -5.29
C LEU A 151 -10.00 3.45 -5.73
N ALA A 152 -9.80 4.66 -5.22
CA ALA A 152 -10.57 5.83 -5.60
C ALA A 152 -9.62 6.98 -5.95
N ASN A 153 -9.91 7.67 -7.04
CA ASN A 153 -9.14 8.83 -7.50
C ASN A 153 -9.64 10.15 -6.88
N ILE A 154 -10.13 10.04 -5.64
CA ILE A 154 -10.58 11.12 -4.78
C ILE A 154 -10.31 10.71 -3.32
N THR A 155 -10.00 11.70 -2.49
CA THR A 155 -9.65 11.53 -1.06
C THR A 155 -10.83 10.94 -0.28
N GLY A 156 -10.53 10.04 0.66
CA GLY A 156 -11.47 9.50 1.64
C GLY A 156 -12.61 8.60 1.13
N GLN A 157 -12.68 8.25 -0.17
CA GLN A 157 -13.81 7.45 -0.70
C GLN A 157 -13.58 5.94 -0.73
N ALA A 158 -12.33 5.47 -0.66
CA ALA A 158 -12.07 4.03 -0.64
C ALA A 158 -12.58 3.35 0.65
N GLN A 159 -12.43 4.00 1.80
CA GLN A 159 -12.78 3.43 3.11
C GLN A 159 -14.28 3.14 3.26
N PRO A 160 -15.22 4.08 3.01
CA PRO A 160 -16.64 3.81 3.15
C PRO A 160 -17.14 2.66 2.27
N VAL A 161 -16.57 2.52 1.06
CA VAL A 161 -16.89 1.44 0.13
C VAL A 161 -16.36 0.11 0.67
N ALA A 162 -15.11 0.07 1.14
CA ALA A 162 -14.51 -1.13 1.72
C ALA A 162 -15.26 -1.60 2.97
N ASP A 163 -15.63 -0.68 3.88
CA ASP A 163 -16.42 -0.98 5.08
C ASP A 163 -17.76 -1.61 4.74
N ARG A 164 -18.39 -1.16 3.63
CA ARG A 164 -19.66 -1.74 3.17
C ARG A 164 -19.45 -3.14 2.60
N ILE A 165 -18.40 -3.37 1.82
CA ILE A 165 -18.06 -4.70 1.27
C ILE A 165 -17.78 -5.67 2.41
N LEU A 166 -16.94 -5.30 3.38
CA LEU A 166 -16.56 -6.15 4.51
C LEU A 166 -17.77 -6.58 5.36
N LYS A 167 -18.78 -5.73 5.52
CA LYS A 167 -20.04 -6.07 6.22
C LYS A 167 -20.92 -7.07 5.46
N LEU A 168 -20.69 -7.27 4.17
CA LEU A 168 -21.44 -8.20 3.32
C LEU A 168 -20.74 -9.55 3.15
N LEU A 169 -19.48 -9.65 3.59
CA LEU A 169 -18.75 -10.91 3.55
C LEU A 169 -19.29 -11.87 4.63
N PRO A 170 -19.32 -13.19 4.33
CA PRO A 170 -19.80 -14.21 5.25
C PRO A 170 -18.84 -14.43 6.43
#